data_AF-A0A7V2H7Z0-F1
#
_entry.id   AF-A0A7V2H7Z0-F1
#
_cell.length_a   1.000
_cell.length_b   1.000
_cell.length_c   1.000
_cell.angle_alpha   90.00
_cell.angle_beta   90.00
_cell.angle_gamma   90.00
#
_symmetry.space_group_name_H-M   'P 1'
#
loop_
_entity.id
_entity.type
_entity.pdbx_description
1 polymer ?
#
loop_
_entity_poly.entity_id
_entity_poly.type
_entity_poly.pdbx_seq_one_letter_code
_entity_poly.pdbx_strand_id
1 'polypeptide(L)'
;MPTRRDVHRLELKPHALEQLNKFCRTHKVFQRIVASQLLEWFVAQRPTVQAIVLGFYPEKPEKDLAPLLLRALQQEAAEKAAGARPGAARRGNSAT
;
A
#
# COMPACT_ATOMS: atom_id res chain seq x y z
N MET A 1 -22.39 -9.05 23.15
CA MET A 1 -22.73 -7.66 22.74
C MET A 1 -22.87 -7.66 21.23
N PRO A 2 -24.01 -7.25 20.63
CA PRO A 2 -24.12 -7.16 19.18
C PRO A 2 -23.21 -6.01 18.71
N THR A 3 -22.24 -6.34 17.86
CA THR A 3 -21.32 -5.37 17.25
C THR A 3 -22.14 -4.42 16.38
N ARG A 4 -22.32 -3.17 16.82
CA ARG A 4 -22.96 -2.12 16.00
C ARG A 4 -22.16 -2.01 14.70
N ARG A 5 -22.83 -2.26 13.57
CA ARG A 5 -22.26 -2.03 12.24
C ARG A 5 -22.54 -0.58 11.87
N ASP A 6 -21.53 0.26 12.02
CA ASP A 6 -21.62 1.64 11.52
C ASP A 6 -21.47 1.62 9.99
N VAL A 7 -22.58 1.91 9.30
CA VAL A 7 -22.62 1.98 7.85
C VAL A 7 -22.32 3.41 7.43
N HIS A 8 -21.08 3.65 6.98
CA HIS A 8 -20.69 4.93 6.40
C HIS A 8 -20.90 4.94 4.89
N ARG A 9 -21.55 6.00 4.37
CA ARG A 9 -21.72 6.23 2.93
C ARG A 9 -20.48 6.93 2.39
N LEU A 10 -19.74 6.26 1.51
CA LEU A 10 -18.65 6.88 0.76
C LEU A 10 -19.24 7.61 -0.45
N GLU A 11 -19.07 8.92 -0.49
CA GLU A 11 -19.46 9.73 -1.65
C GLU A 11 -18.25 9.95 -2.57
N LEU A 12 -18.39 9.54 -3.82
CA LEU A 12 -17.38 9.72 -4.86
C LEU A 12 -17.62 11.04 -5.57
N LYS A 13 -16.55 11.74 -5.96
CA LYS A 13 -16.65 12.87 -6.89
C LYS A 13 -17.35 12.40 -8.17
N PRO A 14 -18.23 13.23 -8.78
CA PRO A 14 -19.04 12.80 -9.94
C PRO A 14 -18.23 12.18 -11.08
N HIS A 15 -17.08 12.78 -11.41
CA HIS A 15 -16.18 12.27 -12.45
C HIS A 15 -15.58 10.90 -12.10
N ALA A 16 -15.16 10.70 -10.85
CA ALA A 16 -14.60 9.43 -10.40
C ALA A 16 -15.66 8.31 -10.42
N LEU A 17 -16.91 8.64 -10.06
CA LEU A 17 -18.03 7.71 -10.14
C LEU A 17 -18.33 7.30 -11.59
N GLU A 18 -18.28 8.24 -12.53
CA GLU A 18 -18.49 7.94 -13.95
C GLU A 18 -17.41 7.01 -14.50
N GLN A 19 -16.14 7.28 -14.20
CA GLN A 19 -15.03 6.42 -14.63
C GLN A 19 -15.12 5.02 -14.00
N LEU A 20 -15.44 4.92 -12.72
CA LEU A 20 -15.65 3.65 -12.05
C LEU A 20 -16.81 2.87 -12.68
N ASN A 21 -17.93 3.54 -12.98
CA ASN A 21 -19.05 2.93 -13.70
C ASN A 21 -18.63 2.37 -15.06
N LYS A 22 -17.87 3.14 -15.84
CA LYS A 22 -17.37 2.71 -17.15
C LYS A 22 -16.47 1.49 -17.02
N PHE A 23 -15.50 1.53 -16.11
CA PHE A 23 -14.61 0.40 -15.82
C PHE A 23 -15.40 -0.86 -15.43
N CYS A 24 -16.33 -0.74 -14.49
CA CYS A 24 -17.17 -1.86 -14.04
C CYS A 24 -18.01 -2.46 -15.16
N ARG A 25 -18.57 -1.63 -16.05
CA ARG A 25 -19.35 -2.09 -17.22
C ARG A 25 -18.48 -2.82 -18.24
N THR A 26 -17.27 -2.32 -18.49
CA THR A 26 -16.30 -2.93 -19.41
C THR A 26 -15.84 -4.29 -18.91
N HIS A 27 -15.48 -4.37 -17.63
CA HIS A 27 -14.90 -5.59 -17.03
C HIS A 27 -15.93 -6.52 -16.39
N LYS A 28 -17.24 -6.20 -16.49
CA LYS A 28 -18.36 -6.97 -15.92
C LYS A 28 -18.18 -7.29 -14.43
N VAL A 29 -17.68 -6.31 -13.67
CA VAL A 29 -17.44 -6.42 -12.23
C VAL A 29 -18.27 -5.40 -11.45
N PHE A 30 -18.67 -5.78 -10.24
CA PHE A 30 -19.45 -4.91 -9.36
C PHE A 30 -18.58 -3.83 -8.71
N GLN A 31 -19.11 -2.61 -8.64
CA GLN A 31 -18.43 -1.46 -8.01
C GLN A 31 -17.98 -1.75 -6.57
N ARG A 32 -18.83 -2.44 -5.80
CA ARG A 32 -18.50 -2.81 -4.42
C ARG A 32 -17.23 -3.66 -4.34
N ILE A 33 -17.05 -4.60 -5.26
CA ILE A 33 -15.87 -5.48 -5.28
C ILE A 33 -14.62 -4.64 -5.57
N VAL A 34 -14.68 -3.80 -6.61
CA VAL A 34 -13.56 -2.95 -7.01
C VAL A 34 -13.20 -1.97 -5.88
N ALA A 35 -14.18 -1.32 -5.28
CA ALA A 35 -13.97 -0.39 -4.18
C ALA A 35 -13.38 -1.09 -2.93
N SER A 36 -13.88 -2.28 -2.57
CA SER A 36 -13.34 -3.07 -1.46
C SER A 36 -11.88 -3.45 -1.71
N GLN A 37 -11.55 -3.96 -2.90
CA GLN A 37 -10.17 -4.35 -3.24
C GLN A 37 -9.22 -3.17 -3.29
N LEU A 38 -9.65 -2.02 -3.84
CA LEU A 38 -8.84 -0.81 -3.85
C LEU A 38 -8.57 -0.30 -2.44
N LEU A 39 -9.58 -0.31 -1.57
CA LEU A 39 -9.42 0.13 -0.19
C LEU A 39 -8.48 -0.81 0.59
N GLU A 40 -8.65 -2.11 0.45
CA GLU A 40 -7.80 -3.11 1.08
C GLU A 40 -6.34 -2.96 0.61
N TRP A 41 -6.14 -2.82 -0.71
CA TRP A 41 -4.83 -2.55 -1.29
C TRP A 41 -4.22 -1.26 -0.73
N PHE A 42 -4.98 -0.17 -0.71
CA PHE A 42 -4.51 1.15 -0.29
C PHE A 42 -4.06 1.15 1.18
N VAL A 43 -4.85 0.55 2.08
CA VAL A 43 -4.53 0.47 3.50
C VAL A 43 -3.31 -0.43 3.75
N ALA A 44 -3.07 -1.43 2.91
CA ALA A 44 -1.87 -2.25 2.97
C ALA A 44 -0.60 -1.56 2.43
N GLN A 45 -0.71 -0.40 1.78
CA GLN A 45 0.45 0.32 1.26
C GLN A 45 1.25 1.03 2.36
N ARG A 46 2.52 1.33 2.06
CA ARG A 46 3.38 2.13 2.94
C ARG A 46 2.82 3.56 3.10
N PRO A 47 3.06 4.23 4.24
CA PRO A 47 2.58 5.60 4.47
C PRO A 47 2.99 6.58 3.37
N THR A 48 4.19 6.43 2.79
CA THR A 48 4.67 7.25 1.68
C THR A 48 3.78 7.11 0.44
N VAL A 49 3.41 5.88 0.07
CA VAL A 49 2.53 5.62 -1.09
C VAL A 49 1.14 6.18 -0.81
N GLN A 50 0.62 5.99 0.41
CA GLN A 50 -0.67 6.55 0.80
C GLN A 50 -0.68 8.07 0.68
N ALA A 51 0.35 8.75 1.18
CA ALA A 51 0.49 10.20 1.10
C ALA A 51 0.60 10.71 -0.35
N ILE A 52 1.18 9.93 -1.26
CA ILE A 52 1.24 10.26 -2.68
C ILE A 52 -0.14 10.20 -3.31
N VAL A 53 -0.89 9.09 -3.16
CA VAL A 53 -2.21 8.99 -3.81
C VAL A 53 -3.21 9.97 -3.19
N LEU A 54 -3.04 10.36 -1.93
CA LEU A 54 -3.83 11.41 -1.28
C LEU A 54 -3.41 12.83 -1.66
N GLY A 55 -2.31 13.00 -2.42
CA GLY A 55 -1.84 14.32 -2.84
C GLY A 55 -1.30 15.17 -1.69
N PHE A 56 -0.77 14.56 -0.62
CA PHE A 56 -0.18 15.28 0.51
C PHE A 56 1.22 15.84 0.21
N TYR A 57 1.80 15.52 -0.94
CA TYR A 57 3.04 16.13 -1.39
C TYR A 57 2.76 17.36 -2.25
N PRO A 58 3.45 18.49 -2.01
CA PRO A 58 3.28 19.70 -2.81
C PRO A 58 3.64 19.45 -4.28
N GLU A 59 2.93 20.10 -5.21
CA GLU A 59 3.03 19.93 -6.68
C GLU A 59 4.43 20.20 -7.29
N LYS A 60 5.45 20.56 -6.50
CA LYS A 60 6.84 20.77 -6.97
C LYS A 60 7.84 20.18 -5.97
N PRO A 61 8.83 19.34 -6.38
CA PRO A 61 9.18 18.92 -7.74
C PRO A 61 8.91 17.41 -7.97
N GLU A 62 7.95 17.12 -8.85
CA GLU A 62 7.67 15.76 -9.35
C GLU A 62 8.88 15.05 -9.97
N LYS A 63 9.93 15.79 -10.35
CA LYS A 63 11.11 15.25 -11.03
C LYS A 63 11.95 14.31 -10.17
N ASP A 64 11.98 14.50 -8.85
CA ASP A 64 12.87 13.75 -7.95
C ASP A 64 12.11 12.77 -7.02
N LEU A 65 10.77 12.78 -7.05
CA LEU A 65 9.99 11.94 -6.14
C LEU A 65 10.06 10.45 -6.50
N ALA A 66 9.97 10.11 -7.79
CA ALA A 66 10.10 8.73 -8.26
C ALA A 66 11.45 8.06 -7.89
N PRO A 67 12.62 8.70 -8.12
CA PRO A 67 13.89 8.12 -7.68
C PRO A 67 14.05 8.08 -6.16
N LEU A 68 13.49 9.04 -5.41
CA LEU A 68 13.50 9.01 -3.95
C LEU A 68 12.65 7.86 -3.39
N LEU A 69 11.46 7.64 -3.94
CA LEU A 69 10.62 6.49 -3.63
C LEU A 69 11.33 5.19 -3.92
N LEU A 70 11.92 5.06 -5.11
CA LEU A 70 12.61 3.85 -5.50
C LEU A 70 13.78 3.54 -4.56
N ARG A 71 14.54 4.57 -4.14
CA ARG A 71 15.60 4.43 -3.13
C ARG A 71 15.06 4.00 -1.76
N ALA A 72 13.96 4.60 -1.31
CA ALA A 72 13.33 4.22 -0.03
C ALA A 72 12.81 2.77 -0.06
N LEU A 73 12.23 2.34 -1.20
CA LEU A 73 11.79 0.96 -1.39
C LEU A 73 12.97 -0.02 -1.37
N GLN A 74 14.08 0.33 -2.03
CA GLN A 74 15.31 -0.47 -2.07
C GLN A 74 15.99 -0.56 -0.70
N GLN A 75 16.07 0.55 0.04
CA GLN A 75 16.64 0.57 1.40
C GLN A 75 15.84 -0.33 2.34
N GLU A 76 14.52 -0.25 2.35
CA GLU A 76 13.71 -1.10 3.23
C GLU A 76 13.79 -2.58 2.82
N ALA A 77 13.91 -2.89 1.53
CA ALA A 77 14.17 -4.25 1.06
C ALA A 77 15.54 -4.76 1.55
N ALA A 78 16.56 -3.91 1.53
CA ALA A 78 17.89 -4.22 2.05
C ALA A 78 17.89 -4.41 3.57
N GLU A 79 17.14 -3.59 4.32
CA GLU A 79 16.97 -3.73 5.78
C GLU A 79 16.24 -5.02 6.16
N LYS A 80 15.17 -5.39 5.43
CA LYS A 80 14.50 -6.68 5.63
C LYS A 80 15.42 -7.87 5.32
N ALA A 81 16.25 -7.76 4.29
CA ALA A 81 17.23 -8.80 3.95
C ALA A 81 18.38 -8.87 4.98
N ALA A 82 18.80 -7.74 5.55
CA ALA A 82 19.82 -7.68 6.59
C ALA A 82 19.31 -8.19 7.95
N GLY A 83 18.04 -7.94 8.28
CA GLY A 83 17.37 -8.47 9.47
C GLY A 83 17.08 -9.98 9.42
N ALA A 84 17.20 -10.62 8.26
CA ALA A 84 16.92 -12.04 8.06
C ALA A 84 18.12 -12.98 8.30
N ARG A 85 19.23 -12.51 8.90
CA ARG A 85 20.35 -13.39 9.29
C ARG A 85 20.20 -13.85 10.76
N PRO A 86 19.66 -15.06 11.03
CA PRO A 86 19.84 -15.69 12.33
C PRO A 86 21.30 -16.14 12.49
N GLY A 87 21.81 -16.02 13.71
CA GLY A 87 23.22 -16.24 14.05
C GLY A 87 23.78 -17.56 13.54
N ALA A 88 24.84 -17.46 12.74
CA ALA A 88 25.71 -18.58 12.43
C ALA A 88 26.44 -19.01 13.71
N ALA A 89 25.96 -20.11 14.28
CA ALA A 89 26.60 -21.03 15.20
C ALA A 89 28.02 -20.63 15.67
N ARG A 90 28.09 -20.06 16.88
CA ARG A 90 29.34 -19.92 17.61
C ARG A 90 29.82 -21.33 18.00
N ARG A 91 30.95 -21.71 17.42
CA ARG A 91 31.74 -22.93 17.67
C ARG A 91 31.80 -23.26 19.17
N GLY A 92 31.28 -24.42 19.55
CA GLY A 92 31.65 -25.14 20.77
C GLY A 92 32.45 -26.36 20.36
N ASN A 93 33.77 -26.23 20.40
CA ASN A 93 34.71 -27.32 20.18
C ASN A 93 34.78 -28.12 21.49
N SER A 94 34.08 -29.25 21.59
CA SER A 94 34.26 -30.20 22.69
C SER A 94 35.44 -31.10 22.36
N ALA A 95 36.60 -30.73 22.87
CA ALA A 95 37.69 -31.65 23.15
C ALA A 95 37.41 -32.40 24.46
N THR A 96 38.01 -33.60 24.54
CA THR A 96 38.11 -34.57 25.65
C THR A 96 36.86 -35.38 26.00
#